data_AF-A0A1G1NV78-F1
#
_entry.id   AF-A0A1G1NV78-F1
#
_cell.length_a   1.000
_cell.length_b   1.000
_cell.length_c   1.000
_cell.angle_alpha   90.00
_cell.angle_beta   90.00
_cell.angle_gamma   90.00
#
_symmetry.space_group_name_H-M   'P 1'
#
loop_
_entity.id
_entity.type
_entity.pdbx_description
1 polymer ?
#
loop_
_entity_poly.entity_id
_entity_poly.type
_entity_poly.pdbx_seq_one_letter_code
_entity_poly.pdbx_strand_id
1 'polypeptide(L)'
;MWDRRFVKDSYYTHGFLIPFITGFLIWLRWEDLRKTPQKRSRWGVPLIVSGMVIHVISSFFRVYFSSALSMLIVLSGLILYFYGKKIYHKVLFPVLFLFFMMPAPLIVITNISFKMKILAAEIAREVLTNMGFVALREGSIIKMQHVYVVVDDICSGLRSLISLTALGSLFAYWMDAPLWKRAIVFASTVPIAIITNVLRIILLSVIAEIWGPQYTLGFIHDLSGFLVFGFAFILLFVVGRLVE
;
A
#
# COMPACT_ATOMS: atom_id res chain seq x y z
N MET A 1 -7.63 6.95 16.24
CA MET A 1 -6.50 6.85 15.28
C MET A 1 -5.49 5.79 15.70
N TRP A 2 -5.28 5.59 17.01
CA TRP A 2 -4.49 4.49 17.58
C TRP A 2 -5.03 3.12 17.14
N ASP A 3 -6.35 2.93 17.18
CA ASP A 3 -6.98 1.65 16.83
C ASP A 3 -6.74 1.27 15.36
N ARG A 4 -6.73 2.26 14.47
CA ARG A 4 -6.49 2.03 13.04
C ARG A 4 -5.03 1.70 12.69
N ARG A 5 -4.07 1.85 13.61
CA ARG A 5 -2.65 1.52 13.37
C ARG A 5 -2.20 0.28 14.13
N PHE A 6 -2.79 0.01 15.29
CA PHE A 6 -2.28 -0.98 16.25
C PHE A 6 -3.27 -2.10 16.62
N VAL A 7 -4.51 -2.08 16.11
CA VAL A 7 -5.42 -3.21 16.27
C VAL A 7 -4.98 -4.35 15.35
N LYS A 8 -4.93 -5.57 15.89
CA LYS A 8 -4.85 -6.82 15.11
C LYS A 8 -5.93 -6.72 14.03
N ASP A 9 -5.50 -6.66 12.78
CA ASP A 9 -6.30 -6.45 11.55
C ASP A 9 -6.33 -5.08 10.88
N SER A 10 -5.54 -4.12 11.34
CA SER A 10 -5.33 -2.87 10.60
C SER A 10 -4.77 -3.09 9.18
N TYR A 11 -5.24 -2.29 8.22
CA TYR A 11 -4.65 -2.18 6.88
C TYR A 11 -3.23 -1.59 6.86
N TYR A 12 -2.80 -0.96 7.96
CA TYR A 12 -1.59 -0.14 8.06
C TYR A 12 -0.57 -0.68 9.08
N THR A 13 -0.57 -1.97 9.38
CA THR A 13 0.40 -2.58 10.30
C THR A 13 1.85 -2.31 9.88
N HIS A 14 2.13 -2.26 8.57
CA HIS A 14 3.45 -1.91 8.02
C HIS A 14 3.83 -0.42 8.23
N GLY A 15 2.85 0.45 8.49
CA GLY A 15 3.03 1.89 8.65
C GLY A 15 3.98 2.26 9.79
N PHE A 16 4.09 1.42 10.82
CA PHE A 16 5.06 1.61 11.90
C PHE A 16 6.53 1.50 11.43
N LEU A 17 6.80 0.69 10.40
CA LEU A 17 8.15 0.48 9.87
C LEU A 17 8.61 1.63 8.95
N ILE A 18 7.67 2.36 8.37
CA ILE A 18 7.94 3.41 7.37
C ILE A 18 8.86 4.52 7.89
N PRO A 19 8.70 5.10 9.10
CA PRO A 19 9.66 6.08 9.62
C PRO A 19 11.09 5.54 9.76
N PHE A 20 11.25 4.28 10.13
CA PHE A 20 12.57 3.64 10.23
C PHE A 20 13.22 3.48 8.86
N ILE A 21 12.44 3.05 7.87
CA ILE A 21 12.89 2.97 6.47
C ILE A 21 13.25 4.35 5.94
N THR A 22 12.43 5.38 6.19
CA THR A 22 12.75 6.77 5.82
C THR A 22 14.07 7.23 6.45
N GLY A 23 14.28 6.95 7.74
CA GLY A 23 15.55 7.25 8.42
C GLY A 23 16.74 6.53 7.78
N PHE A 24 16.58 5.25 7.45
CA PHE A 24 17.59 4.47 6.75
C PHE A 24 17.90 5.02 5.35
N LEU A 25 16.89 5.42 4.57
CA LEU A 25 17.07 6.03 3.25
C LEU A 25 17.83 7.36 3.33
N ILE A 26 17.60 8.15 4.37
CA ILE A 26 18.36 9.38 4.63
C ILE A 26 19.79 9.05 5.05
N TRP A 27 19.98 8.05 5.91
CA TRP A 27 21.30 7.58 6.35
C TRP A 27 22.16 7.08 5.18
N LEU A 28 21.57 6.38 4.21
CA LEU A 28 22.27 5.94 3.00
C LEU A 28 22.83 7.11 2.17
N ARG A 29 22.22 8.30 2.27
CA ARG A 29 22.67 9.53 1.60
C ARG A 29 23.50 10.44 2.50
N TRP A 30 23.84 10.03 3.71
CA TRP A 30 24.43 10.89 4.73
C TRP A 30 25.70 11.61 4.28
N GLU A 31 26.62 10.90 3.62
CA GLU A 31 27.87 11.48 3.11
C GLU A 31 27.63 12.51 2.01
N ASP A 32 26.66 12.26 1.12
CA ASP A 32 26.27 13.19 0.06
C ASP A 32 25.57 14.43 0.62
N LEU A 33 24.74 14.25 1.67
CA LEU A 33 24.07 15.34 2.36
C LEU A 33 25.07 16.24 3.11
N ARG A 34 26.08 15.66 3.78
CA ARG A 34 27.14 16.41 4.48
C ARG A 34 27.96 17.30 3.56
N LYS A 35 28.27 16.82 2.35
CA LYS A 35 29.02 17.56 1.34
C LYS A 35 28.19 18.63 0.63
N THR A 36 26.87 18.59 0.77
CA THR A 36 25.98 19.55 0.10
C THR A 36 25.94 20.87 0.87
N PRO A 37 26.24 22.02 0.24
CA PRO A 37 26.21 23.30 0.93
C PRO A 37 24.79 23.63 1.38
N GLN A 38 24.66 23.93 2.67
CA GLN A 38 23.40 24.35 3.28
C GLN A 38 23.14 25.82 2.91
N LYS A 39 21.99 26.09 2.27
CA LYS A 39 21.55 27.45 1.98
C LYS A 39 20.12 27.62 2.44
N ARG A 40 19.93 28.36 3.54
CA ARG A 40 18.59 28.65 4.09
C ARG A 40 17.70 29.22 3.00
N SER A 41 16.48 28.70 2.90
CA SER A 41 15.50 29.17 1.92
C SER A 41 14.27 29.70 2.63
N ARG A 42 13.97 30.99 2.44
CA ARG A 42 12.75 31.61 3.00
C ARG A 42 11.47 30.98 2.46
N TRP A 43 11.53 30.28 1.33
CA TRP A 43 10.43 29.48 0.78
C TRP A 43 9.97 28.33 1.69
N GLY A 44 10.76 27.95 2.70
CA GLY A 44 10.30 27.01 3.73
C GLY A 44 9.22 27.60 4.64
N VAL A 45 9.21 28.92 4.87
CA VAL A 45 8.25 29.57 5.78
C VAL A 45 6.81 29.44 5.30
N PRO A 46 6.47 29.76 4.03
CA PRO A 46 5.11 29.52 3.51
C PRO A 46 4.63 28.07 3.63
N LEU A 47 5.52 27.09 3.45
CA LEU A 47 5.18 25.67 3.62
C LEU A 47 4.90 25.32 5.09
N ILE A 48 5.74 25.81 6.01
CA ILE A 48 5.54 25.61 7.45
C ILE A 48 4.21 26.22 7.88
N VAL A 49 3.96 27.48 7.53
CA VAL A 49 2.73 28.19 7.90
C VAL A 49 1.49 27.51 7.31
N SER A 50 1.51 27.17 6.02
CA SER A 50 0.37 26.48 5.39
C SER A 50 0.13 25.10 6.01
N GLY A 51 1.18 24.33 6.28
CA GLY A 51 1.07 23.05 7.00
C GLY A 51 0.49 23.21 8.41
N MET A 52 0.93 24.21 9.18
CA MET A 52 0.36 24.48 10.51
C MET A 52 -1.12 24.88 10.43
N VAL A 53 -1.50 25.74 9.48
CA VAL A 53 -2.90 26.14 9.26
C VAL A 53 -3.75 24.92 8.91
N ILE A 54 -3.29 24.08 7.98
CA ILE A 54 -3.99 22.83 7.62
C ILE A 54 -4.12 21.93 8.84
N HIS A 55 -3.08 21.80 9.67
CA HIS A 55 -3.12 20.99 10.89
C HIS A 55 -4.18 21.48 11.87
N VAL A 56 -4.21 22.79 12.14
CA VAL A 56 -5.18 23.40 13.08
C VAL A 56 -6.61 23.23 12.56
N ILE A 57 -6.87 23.57 11.30
CA ILE A 57 -8.19 23.39 10.68
C ILE A 57 -8.60 21.92 10.70
N SER A 58 -7.71 21.03 10.30
CA SER A 58 -7.98 19.58 10.26
C SER A 58 -8.24 19.01 11.65
N SER A 59 -7.52 19.47 12.68
CA SER A 59 -7.73 19.08 14.08
C SER A 59 -9.10 19.56 14.57
N PHE A 60 -9.46 20.80 14.26
CA PHE A 60 -10.77 21.38 14.60
C PHE A 60 -11.93 20.57 14.00
N PHE A 61 -11.85 20.23 12.72
CA PHE A 61 -12.85 19.41 12.03
C PHE A 61 -12.67 17.89 12.22
N ARG A 62 -11.68 17.45 13.02
CA ARG A 62 -11.34 16.03 13.26
C ARG A 62 -11.05 15.23 11.96
N VAL A 63 -10.51 15.89 10.94
CA VAL A 63 -10.07 15.29 9.68
C VAL A 63 -8.62 14.81 9.80
N TYR A 64 -8.43 13.67 10.45
CA TYR A 64 -7.10 13.17 10.81
C TYR A 64 -6.17 12.88 9.62
N PHE A 65 -6.71 12.52 8.45
CA PHE A 65 -5.90 12.29 7.24
C PHE A 65 -5.23 13.59 6.77
N SER A 66 -6.00 14.67 6.68
CA SER A 66 -5.47 16.00 6.31
C SER A 66 -4.47 16.53 7.34
N SER A 67 -4.71 16.25 8.62
CA SER A 67 -3.74 16.52 9.69
C SER A 67 -2.47 15.68 9.60
N ALA A 68 -2.53 14.46 9.06
CA ALA A 68 -1.32 13.67 8.83
C ALA A 68 -0.56 14.22 7.62
N LEU A 69 -1.25 14.56 6.53
CA LEU A 69 -0.65 15.14 5.34
C LEU A 69 0.06 16.47 5.64
N SER A 70 -0.50 17.29 6.52
CA SER A 70 0.13 18.55 6.93
C SER A 70 1.49 18.35 7.61
N MET A 71 1.72 17.22 8.26
CA MET A 71 3.04 16.88 8.82
C MET A 71 4.11 16.80 7.72
N LEU A 72 3.79 16.24 6.55
CA LEU A 72 4.73 16.19 5.41
C LEU A 72 5.02 17.57 4.87
N ILE A 73 4.00 18.44 4.80
CA ILE A 73 4.15 19.83 4.35
C ILE A 73 5.06 20.59 5.30
N VAL A 74 4.81 20.50 6.62
CA VAL A 74 5.66 21.14 7.65
C VAL A 74 7.08 20.60 7.59
N LEU A 75 7.26 19.27 7.53
CA LEU A 75 8.58 18.65 7.45
C LEU A 75 9.35 19.10 6.20
N SER A 76 8.67 19.15 5.05
CA SER A 76 9.25 19.65 3.79
C SER A 76 9.66 21.12 3.91
N GLY A 77 8.82 21.94 4.55
CA GLY A 77 9.11 23.35 4.83
C GLY A 77 10.29 23.53 5.78
N LEU A 78 10.40 22.72 6.85
CA LEU A 78 11.53 22.74 7.78
C LEU A 78 12.84 22.37 7.09
N ILE A 79 12.83 21.29 6.28
CA ILE A 79 14.01 20.89 5.51
C ILE A 79 14.44 22.01 4.56
N LEU A 80 13.48 22.60 3.84
CA LEU A 80 13.75 23.70 2.92
C LEU A 80 14.27 24.95 3.64
N TYR A 81 13.72 25.28 4.81
CA TYR A 81 14.09 26.45 5.61
C TYR A 81 15.52 26.34 6.15
N PHE A 82 15.85 25.23 6.80
CA PHE A 82 17.15 25.04 7.46
C PHE A 82 18.25 24.63 6.49
N TYR A 83 17.96 23.71 5.57
CA TYR A 83 18.98 23.04 4.75
C TYR A 83 18.96 23.46 3.28
N GLY A 84 17.84 23.99 2.79
CA GLY A 84 17.72 24.54 1.43
C GLY A 84 17.28 23.55 0.35
N LYS A 85 17.10 24.08 -0.86
CA LYS A 85 16.50 23.36 -1.99
C LYS A 85 17.33 22.12 -2.41
N LYS A 86 18.66 22.21 -2.41
CA LYS A 86 19.54 21.11 -2.84
C LYS A 86 19.40 19.89 -1.94
N ILE A 87 19.41 20.08 -0.62
CA ILE A 87 19.22 19.00 0.35
C ILE A 87 17.80 18.45 0.26
N TYR A 88 16.80 19.33 0.15
CA TYR A 88 15.40 18.92 -0.02
C TYR A 88 15.20 17.97 -1.22
N HIS A 89 15.80 18.25 -2.39
CA HIS A 89 15.69 17.35 -3.56
C HIS A 89 16.33 15.98 -3.31
N LYS A 90 17.43 15.93 -2.54
CA LYS A 90 18.11 14.67 -2.21
C LYS A 90 17.31 13.80 -1.24
N VAL A 91 16.50 14.42 -0.37
CA VAL A 91 15.65 13.70 0.60
C VAL A 91 14.16 13.70 0.22
N LEU A 92 13.81 14.19 -0.98
CA LEU A 92 12.42 14.31 -1.43
C LEU A 92 11.70 12.97 -1.40
N PHE A 93 12.32 11.93 -1.96
CA PHE A 93 11.74 10.58 -1.94
C PHE A 93 11.58 10.04 -0.51
N PRO A 94 12.61 10.03 0.38
CA PRO A 94 12.43 9.63 1.78
C PRO A 94 11.30 10.36 2.51
N VAL A 95 11.13 11.66 2.25
CA VAL A 95 10.05 12.47 2.85
C VAL A 95 8.69 12.07 2.28
N LEU A 96 8.57 11.90 0.96
CA LEU A 96 7.33 11.43 0.32
C LEU A 96 6.98 10.00 0.73
N PHE A 97 7.97 9.16 1.03
CA PHE A 97 7.77 7.78 1.48
C PHE A 97 7.00 7.70 2.80
N LEU A 98 7.09 8.74 3.66
CA LEU A 98 6.27 8.86 4.87
C LEU A 98 4.76 8.95 4.58
N PHE A 99 4.34 9.19 3.34
CA PHE A 99 2.92 9.08 2.97
C PHE A 99 2.37 7.68 3.26
N PHE A 100 3.16 6.61 3.08
CA PHE A 100 2.71 5.23 3.26
C PHE A 100 2.40 4.86 4.72
N MET A 101 2.84 5.63 5.72
CA MET A 101 2.39 5.43 7.11
C MET A 101 1.03 6.06 7.43
N MET A 102 0.49 6.87 6.52
CA MET A 102 -0.72 7.65 6.77
C MET A 102 -1.96 6.83 6.44
N PRO A 103 -2.85 6.57 7.42
CA PRO A 103 -4.08 5.85 7.14
C PRO A 103 -5.00 6.70 6.27
N ALA A 104 -5.36 6.18 5.10
CA ALA A 104 -6.27 6.84 4.17
C ALA A 104 -7.65 7.09 4.81
N PRO A 105 -8.43 8.05 4.29
CA PRO A 105 -9.80 8.29 4.76
C PRO A 105 -10.64 7.01 4.68
N LEU A 106 -11.49 6.77 5.69
CA LEU A 106 -12.25 5.52 5.77
C LEU A 106 -13.13 5.32 4.53
N ILE A 107 -13.73 6.41 4.02
CA ILE A 107 -14.55 6.36 2.81
C ILE A 107 -13.77 5.90 1.58
N VAL A 108 -12.48 6.20 1.50
CA VAL A 108 -11.61 5.74 0.40
C VAL A 108 -11.33 4.24 0.58
N ILE A 109 -10.96 3.82 1.79
CA ILE A 109 -10.71 2.42 2.15
C ILE A 109 -11.94 1.56 1.84
N THR A 110 -13.13 1.96 2.29
CA THR A 110 -14.36 1.18 2.10
C THR A 110 -14.77 1.11 0.64
N ASN A 111 -14.68 2.21 -0.11
CA ASN A 111 -15.02 2.23 -1.53
C ASN A 111 -14.06 1.37 -2.37
N ILE A 112 -12.76 1.47 -2.13
CA ILE A 112 -11.76 0.66 -2.84
C ILE A 112 -11.92 -0.81 -2.46
N SER A 113 -12.03 -1.12 -1.16
CA SER A 113 -12.26 -2.49 -0.65
C SER A 113 -13.48 -3.12 -1.33
N PHE A 114 -14.62 -2.41 -1.35
CA PHE A 114 -15.84 -2.90 -2.00
C PHE A 114 -15.62 -3.19 -3.49
N LYS A 115 -15.05 -2.25 -4.25
CA LYS A 115 -14.78 -2.45 -5.68
C LYS A 115 -13.85 -3.65 -5.93
N MET A 116 -12.80 -3.78 -5.12
CA MET A 116 -11.86 -4.91 -5.22
C MET A 116 -12.55 -6.24 -4.92
N LYS A 117 -13.41 -6.32 -3.90
CA LYS A 117 -14.18 -7.54 -3.57
C LYS A 117 -15.06 -7.98 -4.74
N ILE A 118 -15.83 -7.06 -5.31
CA ILE A 118 -16.74 -7.37 -6.43
C ILE A 118 -15.97 -7.85 -7.66
N LEU A 119 -14.91 -7.14 -8.02
CA LEU A 119 -14.04 -7.51 -9.15
C LEU A 119 -13.39 -8.88 -8.91
N ALA A 120 -12.84 -9.11 -7.72
CA ALA A 120 -12.16 -10.37 -7.43
C ALA A 120 -13.13 -11.55 -7.39
N ALA A 121 -14.34 -11.36 -6.87
CA ALA A 121 -15.39 -12.37 -6.90
C ALA A 121 -15.87 -12.70 -8.32
N GLU A 122 -15.89 -11.70 -9.21
CA GLU A 122 -16.21 -11.89 -10.64
C GLU A 122 -15.20 -12.80 -11.32
N ILE A 123 -13.91 -12.42 -11.24
CA ILE A 123 -12.82 -13.16 -11.89
C ILE A 123 -12.71 -14.56 -11.28
N ALA A 124 -12.80 -14.67 -9.95
CA ALA A 124 -12.76 -15.97 -9.28
C ALA A 124 -13.91 -16.88 -9.73
N ARG A 125 -15.14 -16.36 -9.87
CA ARG A 125 -16.27 -17.14 -10.37
C ARG A 125 -16.02 -17.69 -11.77
N GLU A 126 -15.50 -16.87 -12.69
CA GLU A 126 -15.20 -17.31 -14.05
C GLU A 126 -14.16 -18.43 -14.06
N VAL A 127 -13.06 -18.25 -13.32
CA VAL A 127 -11.99 -19.25 -13.25
C VAL A 127 -12.50 -20.54 -12.60
N LEU A 128 -13.23 -20.48 -11.49
CA LEU A 128 -13.80 -21.65 -10.83
C LEU A 128 -14.78 -22.41 -11.74
N THR A 129 -15.62 -21.69 -12.50
CA THR A 129 -16.54 -22.31 -13.46
C THR A 129 -15.76 -23.02 -14.58
N ASN A 130 -14.69 -22.40 -15.09
CA ASN A 130 -13.83 -22.99 -16.11
C ASN A 130 -13.04 -24.21 -15.59
N MET A 131 -12.81 -24.29 -14.28
CA MET A 131 -12.22 -25.46 -13.62
C MET A 131 -13.22 -26.60 -13.39
N GLY A 132 -14.50 -26.41 -13.72
CA GLY A 132 -15.56 -27.41 -13.60
C GLY A 132 -16.38 -27.33 -12.30
N PHE A 133 -16.17 -26.33 -11.46
CA PHE A 133 -16.99 -26.11 -10.26
C PHE A 133 -18.28 -25.37 -10.60
N VAL A 134 -19.37 -25.71 -9.90
CA VAL A 134 -20.61 -24.92 -9.95
C VAL A 134 -20.40 -23.67 -9.10
N ALA A 135 -20.10 -22.52 -9.73
CA ALA A 135 -19.87 -21.25 -9.05
C ALA A 135 -20.83 -20.15 -9.53
N LEU A 136 -21.69 -19.69 -8.63
CA LEU A 136 -22.64 -18.58 -8.85
C LEU A 136 -22.25 -17.37 -7.99
N ARG A 137 -22.21 -16.17 -8.58
CA ARG A 137 -21.84 -14.94 -7.86
C ARG A 137 -23.08 -14.13 -7.48
N GLU A 138 -23.18 -13.76 -6.21
CA GLU A 138 -24.13 -12.77 -5.69
C GLU A 138 -23.36 -11.69 -4.91
N GLY A 139 -23.09 -10.56 -5.57
CA GLY A 139 -22.23 -9.51 -4.99
C GLY A 139 -20.81 -10.01 -4.74
N SER A 140 -20.36 -9.97 -3.49
CA SER A 140 -19.05 -10.50 -3.04
C SER A 140 -19.11 -11.95 -2.55
N ILE A 141 -20.25 -12.63 -2.71
CA ILE A 141 -20.46 -14.01 -2.31
C ILE A 141 -20.37 -14.91 -3.54
N ILE A 142 -19.59 -15.99 -3.43
CA ILE A 142 -19.52 -17.07 -4.42
C ILE A 142 -20.20 -18.29 -3.81
N LYS A 143 -21.38 -18.64 -4.34
CA LYS A 143 -22.11 -19.84 -3.99
C LYS A 143 -21.53 -21.01 -4.77
N MET A 144 -21.00 -21.99 -4.05
CA MET A 144 -20.51 -23.25 -4.60
C MET A 144 -21.48 -24.37 -4.26
N GLN A 145 -21.18 -25.61 -4.66
CA GLN A 145 -22.10 -26.73 -4.47
C GLN A 145 -22.21 -27.13 -2.99
N HIS A 146 -21.10 -27.07 -2.24
CA HIS A 146 -21.08 -27.46 -0.83
C HIS A 146 -20.89 -26.28 0.13
N VAL A 147 -20.36 -25.15 -0.35
CA VAL A 147 -20.02 -23.99 0.51
C VAL A 147 -20.45 -22.64 -0.06
N TYR A 148 -20.50 -21.66 0.84
CA TYR A 148 -20.64 -20.24 0.50
C TYR A 148 -19.33 -19.52 0.82
N VAL A 149 -18.63 -19.02 -0.19
CA VAL A 149 -17.39 -18.27 -0.01
C VAL A 149 -17.70 -16.78 -0.01
N VAL A 150 -17.53 -16.13 1.13
CA VAL A 150 -17.73 -14.68 1.29
C VAL A 150 -16.38 -13.97 1.16
N VAL A 151 -16.22 -13.12 0.14
CA VAL A 151 -15.04 -12.26 0.00
C VAL A 151 -15.15 -11.07 0.94
N ASP A 152 -14.72 -11.25 2.19
CA ASP A 152 -14.80 -10.21 3.23
C ASP A 152 -13.59 -9.25 3.24
N ASP A 153 -13.55 -8.28 4.16
CA ASP A 153 -12.54 -7.20 4.23
C ASP A 153 -11.10 -7.73 4.31
N ILE A 154 -10.92 -8.88 4.93
CA ILE A 154 -9.61 -9.57 5.05
C ILE A 154 -9.15 -10.13 3.68
N CYS A 155 -10.09 -10.49 2.82
CA CYS A 155 -9.86 -11.02 1.46
C CYS A 155 -10.02 -9.96 0.37
N SER A 156 -10.27 -8.69 0.73
CA SER A 156 -10.41 -7.57 -0.23
C SER A 156 -9.14 -7.31 -1.04
N GLY A 157 -7.98 -7.80 -0.59
CA GLY A 157 -6.68 -7.52 -1.20
C GLY A 157 -6.12 -6.13 -0.87
N LEU A 158 -6.88 -5.29 -0.15
CA LEU A 158 -6.47 -3.91 0.13
C LEU A 158 -5.21 -3.82 1.00
N ARG A 159 -5.07 -4.70 2.00
CA ARG A 159 -3.86 -4.77 2.85
C ARG A 159 -2.61 -5.07 2.01
N SER A 160 -2.70 -6.04 1.10
CA SER A 160 -1.62 -6.41 0.19
C SER A 160 -1.33 -5.28 -0.79
N LEU A 161 -2.35 -4.61 -1.33
CA LEU A 161 -2.20 -3.46 -2.23
C LEU A 161 -1.43 -2.31 -1.58
N ILE A 162 -1.80 -1.90 -0.36
CA ILE A 162 -1.12 -0.79 0.35
C ILE A 162 0.34 -1.17 0.65
N SER A 163 0.58 -2.41 1.09
CA SER A 163 1.92 -2.89 1.39
C SER A 163 2.79 -3.01 0.13
N LEU A 164 2.23 -3.50 -0.98
CA LEU A 164 2.92 -3.68 -2.25
C LEU A 164 3.19 -2.36 -2.97
N THR A 165 2.29 -1.37 -2.86
CA THR A 165 2.54 -0.01 -3.38
C THR A 165 3.68 0.67 -2.61
N ALA A 166 3.74 0.53 -1.28
CA ALA A 166 4.88 1.01 -0.49
C ALA A 166 6.19 0.34 -0.94
N LEU A 167 6.20 -0.99 -1.01
CA LEU A 167 7.39 -1.75 -1.43
C LEU A 167 7.80 -1.46 -2.88
N GLY A 168 6.84 -1.35 -3.79
CA GLY A 168 7.07 -1.02 -5.19
C GLY A 168 7.61 0.39 -5.38
N SER A 169 7.23 1.34 -4.51
CA SER A 169 7.85 2.67 -4.53
C SER A 169 9.33 2.63 -4.13
N LEU A 170 9.71 1.80 -3.15
CA LEU A 170 11.11 1.58 -2.77
C LEU A 170 11.89 0.90 -3.89
N PHE A 171 11.31 -0.15 -4.48
CA PHE A 171 11.92 -0.87 -5.59
C PHE A 171 12.15 0.06 -6.79
N ALA A 172 11.13 0.83 -7.19
CA ALA A 172 11.24 1.80 -8.28
C ALA A 172 12.26 2.91 -7.97
N TYR A 173 12.43 3.30 -6.70
CA TYR A 173 13.43 4.29 -6.31
C TYR A 173 14.87 3.80 -6.45
N TRP A 174 15.14 2.52 -6.15
CA TRP A 174 16.47 1.93 -6.32
C TRP A 174 16.80 1.48 -7.74
N MET A 175 15.79 1.32 -8.58
CA MET A 175 15.98 0.92 -9.98
C MET A 175 16.73 1.99 -10.77
N ASP A 176 17.81 1.62 -11.45
CA ASP A 176 18.58 2.56 -12.29
C ASP A 176 17.93 2.74 -13.67
N ALA A 177 16.79 3.43 -13.68
CA ALA A 177 15.97 3.60 -14.87
C ALA A 177 15.36 5.02 -14.96
N PRO A 178 15.01 5.49 -16.17
CA PRO A 178 14.26 6.73 -16.35
C PRO A 178 12.92 6.73 -15.60
N LEU A 179 12.42 7.92 -15.26
CA LEU A 179 11.22 8.10 -14.43
C LEU A 179 9.97 7.38 -14.96
N TRP A 180 9.80 7.30 -16.29
CA TRP A 180 8.64 6.61 -16.89
C TRP A 180 8.69 5.09 -16.65
N LYS A 181 9.88 4.47 -16.72
CA LYS A 181 10.09 3.06 -16.40
C LYS A 181 9.80 2.78 -14.92
N ARG A 182 10.31 3.64 -14.03
CA ARG A 182 10.01 3.61 -12.58
C ARG A 182 8.51 3.73 -12.31
N ALA A 183 7.83 4.62 -13.04
CA ALA A 183 6.38 4.80 -12.93
C ALA A 183 5.60 3.56 -13.40
N ILE A 184 6.03 2.88 -14.45
CA ILE A 184 5.42 1.62 -14.90
C ILE A 184 5.55 0.54 -13.83
N VAL A 185 6.74 0.36 -13.24
CA VAL A 185 6.97 -0.63 -12.18
C VAL A 185 6.16 -0.30 -10.92
N PHE A 186 6.04 0.98 -10.56
CA PHE A 186 5.16 1.37 -9.47
C PHE A 186 3.68 1.12 -9.81
N ALA A 187 3.24 1.48 -11.01
CA ALA A 187 1.85 1.30 -11.46
C ALA A 187 1.47 -0.19 -11.55
N SER A 188 2.41 -1.08 -11.88
CA SER A 188 2.17 -2.53 -11.95
C SER A 188 1.87 -3.16 -10.59
N THR A 189 2.21 -2.52 -9.48
CA THR A 189 1.83 -3.00 -8.13
C THR A 189 0.32 -3.17 -7.97
N VAL A 190 -0.49 -2.32 -8.62
CA VAL A 190 -1.96 -2.39 -8.56
C VAL A 190 -2.51 -3.66 -9.23
N PRO A 191 -2.26 -3.92 -10.52
CA PRO A 191 -2.72 -5.16 -11.16
C PRO A 191 -2.10 -6.40 -10.52
N ILE A 192 -0.83 -6.37 -10.08
CA ILE A 192 -0.20 -7.49 -9.38
C ILE A 192 -0.95 -7.80 -8.08
N ALA A 193 -1.30 -6.79 -7.27
CA ALA A 193 -2.07 -6.99 -6.04
C ALA A 193 -3.46 -7.60 -6.32
N ILE A 194 -4.14 -7.17 -7.39
CA ILE A 194 -5.43 -7.74 -7.79
C ILE A 194 -5.29 -9.20 -8.23
N ILE A 195 -4.35 -9.50 -9.14
CA ILE A 195 -4.13 -10.85 -9.67
C ILE A 195 -3.79 -11.82 -8.55
N THR A 196 -2.84 -11.45 -7.69
CA THR A 196 -2.41 -12.29 -6.56
C THR A 196 -3.55 -12.50 -5.56
N ASN A 197 -4.37 -11.49 -5.29
CA ASN A 197 -5.56 -11.65 -4.44
C ASN A 197 -6.64 -12.55 -5.06
N VAL A 198 -6.87 -12.45 -6.37
CA VAL A 198 -7.80 -13.34 -7.10
C VAL A 198 -7.34 -14.79 -7.00
N LEU A 199 -6.04 -15.05 -7.22
CA LEU A 199 -5.45 -16.39 -7.07
C LEU A 199 -5.66 -16.92 -5.64
N ARG A 200 -5.51 -16.06 -4.62
CA ARG A 200 -5.79 -16.43 -3.22
C ARG A 200 -7.25 -16.84 -3.02
N ILE A 201 -8.19 -16.07 -3.55
CA ILE A 201 -9.62 -16.36 -3.43
C ILE A 201 -9.97 -17.68 -4.11
N ILE A 202 -9.45 -17.92 -5.33
CA ILE A 202 -9.65 -19.18 -6.04
C ILE A 202 -9.10 -20.35 -5.22
N LEU A 203 -7.85 -20.24 -4.74
CA LEU A 203 -7.21 -21.27 -3.91
C LEU A 203 -8.05 -21.61 -2.67
N LEU A 204 -8.46 -20.59 -1.90
CA LEU A 204 -9.27 -20.80 -0.70
C LEU A 204 -10.67 -21.34 -1.04
N SER A 205 -11.26 -20.94 -2.16
CA SER A 205 -12.57 -21.45 -2.59
C SER A 205 -12.51 -22.93 -2.95
N VAL A 206 -11.49 -23.34 -3.71
CA VAL A 206 -11.25 -24.75 -4.05
C VAL A 206 -11.00 -25.58 -2.78
N ILE A 207 -10.20 -25.06 -1.85
CA ILE A 207 -9.96 -25.73 -0.57
C ILE A 207 -11.26 -25.90 0.22
N ALA A 208 -12.08 -24.85 0.30
CA ALA A 208 -13.34 -24.88 1.02
C ALA A 208 -14.33 -25.89 0.41
N GLU A 209 -14.39 -25.96 -0.92
CA GLU A 209 -15.32 -26.84 -1.63
C GLU A 209 -14.94 -28.32 -1.51
N ILE A 210 -13.65 -28.65 -1.56
CA ILE A 210 -13.18 -30.05 -1.54
C ILE A 210 -13.01 -30.58 -0.12
N TRP A 211 -12.34 -29.82 0.75
CA TRP A 211 -11.98 -30.27 2.10
C TRP A 211 -12.90 -29.73 3.18
N GLY A 212 -13.72 -28.74 2.86
CA GLY A 212 -14.62 -28.08 3.80
C GLY A 212 -14.08 -26.73 4.30
N PRO A 213 -14.98 -25.83 4.74
CA PRO A 213 -14.64 -24.45 5.09
C PRO A 213 -13.69 -24.34 6.29
N GLN A 214 -13.69 -25.33 7.19
CA GLN A 214 -12.82 -25.35 8.38
C GLN A 214 -11.32 -25.32 8.05
N TYR A 215 -10.92 -25.83 6.87
CA TYR A 215 -9.53 -25.80 6.43
C TYR A 215 -9.11 -24.43 5.87
N THR A 216 -10.05 -23.53 5.60
CA THR A 216 -9.70 -22.18 5.10
C THR A 216 -9.38 -21.17 6.19
N LEU A 217 -9.56 -21.54 7.46
CA LEU A 217 -9.33 -20.70 8.63
C LEU A 217 -7.98 -21.03 9.29
N GLY A 218 -7.42 -20.07 10.03
CA GLY A 218 -6.17 -20.24 10.77
C GLY A 218 -4.95 -20.39 9.85
N PHE A 219 -4.21 -21.49 10.00
CA PHE A 219 -2.89 -21.65 9.37
C PHE A 219 -2.90 -21.53 7.84
N ILE A 220 -3.87 -22.14 7.15
CA ILE A 220 -3.96 -22.07 5.69
C ILE A 220 -4.29 -20.64 5.22
N HIS A 221 -5.12 -19.93 5.98
CA HIS A 221 -5.43 -18.52 5.68
C HIS A 221 -4.17 -17.65 5.73
N ASP A 222 -3.37 -17.80 6.78
CA ASP A 222 -2.15 -17.03 7.00
C ASP A 222 -1.07 -17.41 5.99
N LEU A 223 -0.84 -18.72 5.79
CA LEU A 223 0.12 -19.25 4.84
C LEU A 223 -0.20 -18.78 3.41
N SER A 224 -1.48 -18.84 3.00
CA SER A 224 -1.89 -18.34 1.70
C SER A 224 -1.58 -16.85 1.53
N GLY A 225 -1.73 -16.05 2.60
CA GLY A 225 -1.37 -14.63 2.61
C GLY A 225 0.12 -14.42 2.33
N PHE A 226 0.99 -15.15 3.01
CA PHE A 226 2.45 -15.07 2.80
C PHE A 226 2.86 -15.53 1.40
N LEU A 227 2.30 -16.65 0.91
CA LEU A 227 2.61 -17.17 -0.43
C LEU A 227 2.21 -16.18 -1.52
N VAL A 228 1.02 -15.59 -1.40
CA VAL A 228 0.48 -14.59 -2.33
C VAL A 228 1.34 -13.32 -2.33
N PHE A 229 1.80 -12.88 -1.16
CA PHE A 229 2.71 -11.74 -1.06
C PHE A 229 4.09 -12.04 -1.68
N GLY A 230 4.65 -13.23 -1.43
CA GLY A 230 5.89 -13.68 -2.07
C GLY A 230 5.77 -13.74 -3.60
N PHE A 231 4.66 -14.29 -4.10
CA PHE A 231 4.38 -14.32 -5.53
C PHE A 231 4.22 -12.93 -6.13
N ALA A 232 3.54 -12.01 -5.44
CA ALA A 232 3.44 -10.62 -5.85
C ALA A 232 4.82 -9.94 -5.97
N PHE A 233 5.74 -10.24 -5.05
CA PHE A 233 7.11 -9.72 -5.11
C PHE A 233 7.89 -10.27 -6.30
N ILE A 234 7.75 -11.57 -6.61
CA ILE A 234 8.35 -12.19 -7.80
C ILE A 234 7.83 -11.51 -9.07
N LEU A 235 6.51 -11.32 -9.18
CA LEU A 235 5.90 -10.64 -10.33
C LEU A 235 6.42 -9.20 -10.47
N LEU A 236 6.54 -8.48 -9.37
CA LEU A 236 7.06 -7.10 -9.38
C LEU A 236 8.53 -7.08 -9.86
N PHE A 237 9.35 -8.03 -9.39
CA PHE A 237 10.73 -8.16 -9.82
C PHE A 237 10.83 -8.51 -11.31
N VAL A 238 9.99 -9.42 -11.82
CA VAL A 238 9.91 -9.76 -13.24
C VAL A 238 9.54 -8.53 -14.07
N VAL A 239 8.53 -7.76 -13.66
CA VAL A 239 8.18 -6.51 -14.34
C VAL A 239 9.35 -5.52 -14.32
N GLY A 240 10.04 -5.40 -13.18
CA GLY A 240 11.26 -4.60 -13.07
C GLY A 240 12.30 -5.00 -14.13
N ARG A 241 12.62 -6.30 -14.23
CA ARG A 241 13.58 -6.83 -15.19
C ARG A 241 13.19 -6.71 -16.66
N LEU A 242 11.88 -6.76 -16.96
CA LEU A 242 11.37 -6.58 -18.32
C LEU A 242 11.40 -5.10 -18.75
N VAL A 243 11.30 -4.20 -17.79
CA VAL A 243 11.24 -2.76 -18.03
C VAL A 243 12.65 -2.15 -18.03
N GLU A 244 13.57 -2.63 -17.19
CA GLU A 244 14.99 -2.23 -17.12
C GLU A 244 15.69 -2.29 -18.48
#